data_AF-A0A0J1JTH3-F1
#
_entry.id   AF-A0A0J1JTH3-F1
#
_cell.length_a   1.000
_cell.length_b   1.000
_cell.length_c   1.000
_cell.angle_alpha   90.00
_cell.angle_beta   90.00
_cell.angle_gamma   90.00
#
_symmetry.space_group_name_H-M   'P 1'
#
loop_
_entity.id
_entity.type
_entity.pdbx_description
1 polymer ?
#
loop_
_entity_poly.entity_id
_entity_poly.type
_entity_poly.pdbx_seq_one_letter_code
_entity_poly.pdbx_strand_id
1 'polypeptide(L)' 'MEKLELAKGLFRQPMTLNELRLLDQLERQAEGKERLFIASLWDAAYANVDPIVLHQARVEGLL' A
#
# COMPACT_ATOMS: atom_id res chain seq x y z
N MET A 1 -12.09 4.12 9.63
CA MET A 1 -11.99 2.67 9.34
C MET A 1 -12.28 2.36 7.87
N GLU A 2 -12.96 3.24 7.13
CA GLU A 2 -13.26 3.07 5.70
C GLU A 2 -12.00 2.96 4.81
N LYS A 3 -10.93 3.72 5.11
CA LYS A 3 -9.69 3.69 4.31
C LYS A 3 -8.92 2.40 4.51
N LEU A 4 -8.98 1.85 5.72
CA LEU A 4 -8.39 0.56 6.03
C LEU A 4 -9.05 -0.57 5.22
N GLU A 5 -10.37 -0.56 5.07
CA GLU A 5 -11.07 -1.57 4.27
C GLU A 5 -10.75 -1.44 2.77
N LEU A 6 -10.63 -0.21 2.27
CA LEU A 6 -10.15 0.03 0.90
C LEU A 6 -8.72 -0.50 0.71
N ALA A 7 -7.82 -0.24 1.66
CA ALA A 7 -6.44 -0.69 1.61
C ALA A 7 -6.34 -2.22 1.58
N LYS A 8 -7.14 -2.93 2.40
CA LYS A 8 -7.23 -4.39 2.36
C LYS A 8 -7.74 -4.93 1.03
N GLY A 9 -8.64 -4.19 0.36
CA GLY A 9 -9.17 -4.56 -0.95
C GLY A 9 -8.15 -4.50 -2.10
N LEU A 10 -7.00 -3.85 -1.89
CA LEU A 10 -5.91 -3.74 -2.87
C LEU A 10 -5.06 -5.01 -2.96
N PHE A 11 -5.18 -5.94 -2.01
CA PHE A 11 -4.37 -7.17 -1.96
C PHE A 11 -4.87 -8.24 -2.94
N ARG A 12 -4.80 -7.94 -4.23
CA ARG A 12 -5.02 -8.89 -5.32
C ARG A 12 -3.65 -9.33 -5.84
N GLN A 13 -3.31 -10.61 -5.74
CA GLN A 13 -1.98 -11.08 -6.13
C GLN A 13 -1.83 -11.15 -7.66
N PRO A 14 -0.74 -10.63 -8.25
CA PRO A 14 0.27 -9.73 -7.67
C PRO A 14 -0.18 -8.25 -7.68
N MET A 15 0.20 -7.51 -6.64
CA MET A 15 -0.09 -6.07 -6.54
C MET A 15 0.67 -5.27 -7.59
N THR A 16 -0.03 -4.31 -8.18
CA THR A 16 0.46 -3.40 -9.21
C THR A 16 1.01 -2.10 -8.61
N LEU A 17 1.78 -1.36 -9.39
CA LEU A 17 2.29 -0.04 -8.99
C LEU A 17 1.17 0.94 -8.63
N ASN A 18 0.04 0.89 -9.37
CA ASN A 18 -1.11 1.74 -9.08
C ASN A 18 -1.74 1.42 -7.72
N GLU A 19 -1.79 0.15 -7.34
CA GLU A 19 -2.28 -0.28 -6.02
C GLU A 19 -1.34 0.17 -4.89
N LEU A 20 -0.03 0.21 -5.12
CA LEU A 20 0.92 0.79 -4.16
C LEU A 20 0.73 2.30 -3.99
N ARG A 21 0.50 3.04 -5.08
CA ARG A 21 0.18 4.47 -5.00
C ARG A 21 -1.13 4.72 -4.26
N LEU A 22 -2.15 3.88 -4.50
CA LEU A 22 -3.42 3.95 -3.79
C LEU A 22 -3.24 3.66 -2.29
N LEU A 23 -2.40 2.70 -1.93
CA LEU A 23 -2.07 2.40 -0.53
C LEU A 23 -1.40 3.60 0.16
N ASP A 24 -0.40 4.24 -0.47
CA ASP A 24 0.24 5.47 0.04
C ASP A 24 -0.78 6.61 0.23
N GLN A 25 -1.66 6.83 -0.76
CA GLN A 25 -2.71 7.85 -0.64
C GLN A 25 -3.66 7.57 0.52
N LEU A 26 -4.10 6.32 0.69
CA LEU A 26 -4.99 5.92 1.79
C LEU A 26 -4.31 6.08 3.15
N GLU A 27 -3.02 5.77 3.26
CA GLU A 27 -2.26 5.99 4.50
C GLU A 27 -2.16 7.48 4.83
N ARG A 28 -1.79 8.32 3.85
CA ARG A 28 -1.65 9.78 4.05
C ARG A 28 -2.96 10.47 4.43
N GLN A 29 -4.09 9.95 3.93
CA GLN A 29 -5.41 10.48 4.25
C GLN A 29 -6.00 9.89 5.54
N ALA A 30 -5.37 8.86 6.12
CA ALA A 30 -5.80 8.26 7.38
C ALA A 30 -5.15 8.97 8.58
N GLU A 31 -5.84 8.95 9.71
CA GLU A 31 -5.38 9.57 10.95
C GLU A 31 -5.47 8.61 12.14
N GLY A 32 -4.66 8.87 13.17
CA GLY A 32 -4.67 8.11 14.41
C GLY A 32 -4.45 6.60 14.19
N LYS A 33 -5.33 5.79 14.80
CA LYS A 33 -5.24 4.31 14.74
C LYS A 33 -5.44 3.75 13.35
N GLU A 34 -6.24 4.39 12.50
CA GLU A 34 -6.50 3.90 11.14
C GLU A 34 -5.22 3.96 10.29
N ARG A 35 -4.46 5.05 10.42
CA ARG A 35 -3.16 5.18 9.75
C ARG A 35 -2.18 4.09 10.19
N LEU A 36 -2.12 3.79 11.49
CA LEU A 36 -1.24 2.74 12.01
C LEU A 36 -1.59 1.36 11.43
N PHE A 37 -2.88 1.07 11.27
CA PHE A 37 -3.31 -0.18 10.64
C PHE A 37 -2.96 -0.22 9.15
N ILE A 38 -3.14 0.88 8.41
CA ILE A 38 -2.73 0.93 7.00
C ILE A 38 -1.22 0.81 6.87
N ALA A 39 -0.44 1.45 7.76
CA ALA A 39 1.01 1.33 7.77
C ALA A 39 1.48 -0.13 7.93
N SER A 40 0.77 -0.92 8.75
CA SER A 40 1.08 -2.35 8.93
C SER A 40 0.80 -3.22 7.68
N LEU A 41 0.04 -2.70 6.70
CA LEU A 41 -0.23 -3.42 5.46
C LEU A 41 0.96 -3.37 4.49
N TRP A 42 1.90 -2.43 4.64
CA TRP A 42 3.05 -2.31 3.74
C TRP A 42 3.95 -3.56 3.72
N ASP A 43 4.14 -4.21 4.87
CA ASP A 43 4.91 -5.46 4.94
C ASP A 43 4.28 -6.56 4.08
N ALA A 44 2.94 -6.68 4.14
CA ALA A 44 2.21 -7.60 3.29
C ALA A 44 2.22 -7.16 1.82
N ALA A 45 2.22 -5.85 1.54
CA ALA A 45 2.26 -5.33 0.19
C ALA A 45 3.60 -5.72 -0.47
N TYR A 46 4.72 -5.56 0.24
CA TYR A 46 6.04 -5.97 -0.26
C TYR A 46 6.14 -7.45 -0.58
N ALA A 47 5.50 -8.30 0.22
CA ALA A 47 5.48 -9.73 -0.04
C ALA A 47 4.64 -10.12 -1.28
N ASN A 48 3.74 -9.25 -1.74
CA ASN A 48 2.77 -9.52 -2.81
C ASN A 48 3.04 -8.75 -4.11
N VAL A 49 4.18 -8.07 -4.24
CA VAL A 49 4.54 -7.24 -5.40
C VAL A 49 5.69 -7.88 -6.18
N ASP A 50 5.63 -7.82 -7.51
CA ASP A 50 6.74 -8.25 -8.37
C ASP A 50 8.00 -7.37 -8.15
N PRO A 51 9.22 -7.94 -8.12
CA PRO A 51 10.47 -7.17 -7.99
C PRO A 51 10.60 -5.98 -8.94
N ILE A 52 10.07 -6.06 -10.17
CA ILE A 52 10.08 -4.95 -11.14
C ILE A 52 9.22 -3.79 -10.64
N VAL A 53 8.06 -4.08 -10.07
CA VAL A 53 7.13 -3.08 -9.52
C VAL A 53 7.70 -2.46 -8.25
N LEU A 54 8.38 -3.25 -7.39
CA LEU A 54 9.10 -2.73 -6.23
C LEU A 54 10.19 -1.74 -6.64
N HIS A 55 10.94 -2.04 -7.71
CA HIS A 55 11.95 -1.13 -8.23
C HIS A 55 11.33 0.20 -8.69
N GLN A 56 10.21 0.15 -9.42
CA GLN A 56 9.48 1.35 -9.86
C GLN A 56 8.97 2.16 -8.66
N ALA A 57 8.39 1.51 -7.65
CA ALA A 57 7.88 2.18 -6.45
C ALA A 57 9.00 2.90 -5.67
N ARG A 58 10.20 2.32 -5.58
CA ARG A 58 11.37 2.99 -4.98
C ARG A 58 11.83 4.21 -5.77
N VAL A 59 11.82 4.14 -7.10
CA VAL A 59 12.14 5.30 -7.97
C VAL A 59 11.15 6.44 -7.74
N GLU A 60 9.89 6.13 -7.43
CA GLU A 60 8.84 7.11 -7.12
C GLU A 60 8.85 7.64 -5.69
N GLY A 61 9.72 7.12 -4.81
CA GLY A 61 9.76 7.50 -3.39
C GLY A 61 8.53 7.04 -2.61
N LEU A 62 7.84 6.00 -3.09
CA LEU A 62 6.80 5.30 -2.32
C LEU A 62 7.39 4.41 -1.24
N LEU A 63 8.68 4.06 -1.37
CA LEU A 63 9.47 3.14 -0.55
C LEU A 63 10.75 3.77 -0.01
#